data_AF-G5QH45-F1
#
_entry.id   AF-G5QH45-F1
#
_cell.length_a   1.000
_cell.length_b   1.000
_cell.length_c   1.000
_cell.angle_alpha   90.00
_cell.angle_beta   90.00
_cell.angle_gamma   90.00
#
_symmetry.space_group_name_H-M   'P 1'
#
loop_
_entity.id
_entity.type
_entity.pdbx_description
1 polymer ?
#
loop_
_entity_poly.entity_id
_entity_poly.type
_entity_poly.pdbx_seq_one_letter_code
_entity_poly.pdbx_strand_id
1 'polypeptide(L)'
;MTDNPEIFSDVEAKQLVAEELVEKVVNGKITLLWDAKKRRNEALDCLVYAYAAYRVSVQRWQLSLDALAASRKSENKTGPTLEELAAMLSGDLNNGNNG
;
A
#
# COMPACT_ATOMS: atom_id res chain seq x y z
N MET A 1 15.08 -1.00 18.89
CA MET A 1 13.89 -1.08 18.00
C MET A 1 13.82 -2.53 17.54
N THR A 2 12.65 -3.14 17.53
CA THR A 2 12.51 -4.57 17.24
C THR A 2 12.87 -4.85 15.78
N ASP A 3 14.05 -5.41 15.52
CA ASP A 3 14.46 -5.96 14.21
C ASP A 3 13.67 -7.25 13.95
N ASN A 4 12.34 -7.14 13.90
CA ASN A 4 11.47 -8.24 13.51
C ASN A 4 11.20 -8.11 12.00
N PRO A 5 11.81 -8.97 11.17
CA PRO A 5 11.65 -8.91 9.72
C PRO A 5 10.22 -9.18 9.24
N GLU A 6 9.35 -9.74 10.10
CA GLU A 6 7.91 -9.92 9.81
C GLU A 6 7.09 -8.63 9.94
N ILE A 7 7.64 -7.60 10.60
CA ILE A 7 6.97 -6.30 10.79
C ILE A 7 7.58 -5.23 9.87
N PHE A 8 8.90 -5.26 9.70
CA PHE A 8 9.60 -4.32 8.84
C PHE A 8 10.84 -4.97 8.24
N SER A 9 10.75 -5.28 6.96
CA SER A 9 11.81 -5.94 6.21
C SER A 9 12.84 -4.95 5.67
N ASP A 10 14.06 -5.45 5.40
CA ASP A 10 15.10 -4.67 4.71
C ASP A 10 14.65 -4.15 3.34
N VAL A 11 13.73 -4.87 2.68
CA VAL A 11 13.16 -4.44 1.40
C VAL A 11 12.31 -3.20 1.60
N GLU A 12 11.43 -3.18 2.58
CA GLU A 12 10.60 -2.02 2.91
C GLU A 12 11.46 -0.83 3.35
N ALA A 13 12.50 -1.07 4.15
CA ALA A 13 13.45 -0.05 4.56
C ALA A 13 14.16 0.62 3.37
N LYS A 14 14.66 -0.19 2.43
CA LYS A 14 15.35 0.29 1.22
C LYS A 14 14.44 1.02 0.25
N GLN A 15 13.14 0.70 0.25
CA GLN A 15 12.16 1.42 -0.55
C GLN A 15 11.83 2.77 0.06
N LEU A 16 11.70 2.86 1.39
CA LEU A 16 11.40 4.11 2.08
C LEU A 16 12.58 5.09 2.11
N VAL A 17 13.82 4.59 2.15
CA VAL A 17 15.02 5.40 2.30
C VAL A 17 16.09 5.03 1.28
N ALA A 18 16.61 6.03 0.57
CA ALA A 18 17.71 5.83 -0.38
C ALA A 18 19.09 5.69 0.28
N GLU A 19 19.22 6.17 1.52
CA GLU A 19 20.47 6.22 2.26
C GLU A 19 20.78 4.91 2.98
N GLU A 20 22.06 4.53 2.96
CA GLU A 20 22.59 3.42 3.73
C GLU A 20 23.78 3.90 4.56
N LEU A 21 23.95 3.34 5.75
CA LEU A 21 25.12 3.60 6.56
C LEU A 21 26.34 2.93 5.92
N VAL A 22 27.33 3.71 5.52
CA VAL A 22 28.56 3.26 4.88
C VAL A 22 29.79 3.69 5.66
N GLU A 23 30.77 2.80 5.74
CA GLU A 23 32.09 3.17 6.22
C GLU A 23 32.85 3.93 5.14
N LYS A 24 33.30 5.13 5.49
CA LYS A 24 34.15 5.98 4.63
C LYS A 24 35.37 6.42 5.40
N VAL A 25 36.53 6.41 4.73
CA VAL A 25 37.74 7.00 5.28
C VAL A 25 37.71 8.50 5.04
N VAL A 26 37.60 9.27 6.12
CA VAL A 26 37.65 10.73 6.10
C VAL A 26 38.86 11.15 6.92
N ASN A 27 39.80 11.88 6.29
CA ASN A 27 41.04 12.34 6.92
C ASN A 27 41.82 11.20 7.62
N GLY A 28 41.89 10.03 6.98
CA GLY A 28 42.61 8.87 7.51
C GLY A 28 41.90 8.11 8.65
N LYS A 29 40.66 8.50 9.01
CA LYS A 29 39.84 7.79 10.01
C LYS A 29 38.61 7.17 9.36
N ILE A 30 38.30 5.94 9.72
CA ILE A 30 37.05 5.28 9.31
C ILE A 30 35.91 5.94 10.09
N THR A 31 34.94 6.48 9.36
CA THR A 31 33.73 7.12 9.89
C THR A 31 32.50 6.52 9.20
N LEU A 32 31.44 6.28 9.97
CA LEU A 32 30.15 5.85 9.43
C LEU A 32 29.37 7.07 8.95
N LEU A 33 28.99 7.08 7.68
CA LEU A 33 28.24 8.17 7.05
C LEU A 33 27.03 7.59 6.31
N TRP A 34 25.92 8.31 6.29
CA TRP A 34 24.77 7.98 5.45
C TRP A 34 25.05 8.42 4.02
N ASP A 35 24.93 7.50 3.07
CA ASP A 35 25.13 7.76 1.65
C ASP A 35 24.01 7.11 0.83
N ALA A 36 23.39 7.88 -0.06
CA ALA A 36 22.40 7.38 -1.00
C ALA A 36 22.99 6.53 -2.13
N LYS A 37 24.32 6.47 -2.29
CA LYS A 37 25.03 5.73 -3.35
C LYS A 37 24.48 6.01 -4.76
N LYS A 38 24.00 7.25 -4.99
CA LYS A 38 23.30 7.67 -6.22
C LYS A 38 22.00 6.90 -6.52
N ARG A 39 21.44 6.13 -5.57
CA ARG A 39 20.09 5.58 -5.67
C ARG A 39 19.06 6.69 -5.53
N ARG A 40 17.95 6.52 -6.25
CA ARG A 40 16.76 7.34 -6.10
C ARG A 40 15.84 6.73 -5.04
N ASN A 41 15.10 7.57 -4.32
CA ASN A 41 14.09 7.11 -3.38
C ASN A 41 12.76 6.96 -4.12
N GLU A 42 12.48 5.76 -4.63
CA GLU A 42 11.30 5.49 -5.45
C GLU A 42 9.98 5.65 -4.66
N ALA A 43 9.97 5.33 -3.36
CA ALA A 43 8.78 5.54 -2.53
C ALA A 43 8.48 7.04 -2.35
N LEU A 44 9.53 7.86 -2.17
CA LEU A 44 9.37 9.31 -2.10
C LEU A 44 8.90 9.89 -3.43
N ASP A 45 9.50 9.47 -4.55
CA ASP A 45 9.06 9.90 -5.89
C ASP A 45 7.59 9.57 -6.12
N CYS A 46 7.19 8.34 -5.79
CA CYS A 46 5.82 7.87 -5.91
C CYS A 46 4.87 8.71 -5.06
N LEU A 47 5.21 8.98 -3.80
CA LEU A 47 4.41 9.80 -2.91
C LEU A 47 4.25 11.24 -3.45
N VAL A 48 5.34 11.83 -3.92
CA VAL A 48 5.33 13.19 -4.50
C VAL A 48 4.45 13.25 -5.74
N TYR A 49 4.54 12.27 -6.64
CA TYR A 49 3.69 12.21 -7.82
C TYR A 49 2.22 11.94 -7.49
N ALA A 50 1.93 11.04 -6.56
CA ALA A 50 0.57 10.79 -6.10
C ALA A 50 -0.05 12.05 -5.48
N TYR A 51 0.72 12.79 -4.67
CA TYR A 51 0.27 14.05 -4.09
C TYR A 51 0.03 15.13 -5.15
N ALA A 52 0.93 15.25 -6.13
CA ALA A 52 0.76 16.18 -7.24
C ALA A 52 -0.50 15.86 -8.05
N ALA A 53 -0.69 14.59 -8.41
CA ALA A 53 -1.89 14.11 -9.10
C ALA A 53 -3.16 14.40 -8.29
N TYR A 54 -3.14 14.14 -6.98
CA TYR A 54 -4.23 14.47 -6.08
C TYR A 54 -4.56 15.96 -6.08
N ARG A 55 -3.55 16.84 -5.92
CA ARG A 55 -3.73 18.29 -5.92
C ARG A 55 -4.33 18.81 -7.23
N VAL A 56 -3.83 18.34 -8.37
CA VAL A 56 -4.40 18.66 -9.69
C VAL A 56 -5.86 18.19 -9.77
N SER A 57 -6.16 17.03 -9.19
CA SER A 57 -7.49 16.45 -9.25
C SER A 57 -8.51 17.20 -8.41
N VAL A 58 -8.12 17.65 -7.22
CA VAL A 58 -8.94 18.55 -6.39
C VAL A 58 -9.21 19.85 -7.14
N GLN A 59 -8.20 20.44 -7.79
CA GLN A 59 -8.34 21.73 -8.46
C GLN A 59 -9.19 21.67 -9.74
N ARG A 60 -9.03 20.62 -10.56
CA ARG A 60 -9.69 20.53 -11.87
C ARG A 60 -11.02 19.80 -11.84
N TRP A 61 -11.15 18.79 -10.99
CA TRP A 61 -12.33 17.92 -10.96
C TRP A 61 -13.07 17.96 -9.62
N GLN A 62 -12.68 18.85 -8.70
CA GLN A 62 -13.27 18.95 -7.36
C GLN A 62 -13.30 17.57 -6.65
N LEU A 63 -12.25 16.77 -6.89
CA LEU A 63 -12.12 15.43 -6.29
C LEU A 63 -12.21 15.54 -4.76
N SER A 64 -13.10 14.74 -4.15
CA SER A 64 -13.25 14.65 -2.70
C SER A 64 -12.93 13.25 -2.22
N LEU A 65 -11.92 13.12 -1.34
CA LEU A 65 -11.56 11.85 -0.72
C LEU A 65 -12.66 11.32 0.20
N ASP A 66 -13.39 12.20 0.88
CA ASP A 66 -14.51 11.82 1.75
C ASP A 66 -15.66 11.22 0.95
N ALA A 67 -16.00 11.84 -0.19
CA ALA A 67 -17.03 11.32 -1.10
C ALA A 67 -16.63 9.96 -1.67
N LEU A 68 -15.37 9.79 -2.08
CA LEU A 68 -14.85 8.51 -2.56
C LEU A 68 -14.84 7.43 -1.47
N ALA A 69 -14.46 7.80 -0.23
CA ALA A 69 -14.48 6.89 0.90
C ALA A 69 -15.92 6.45 1.24
N ALA A 70 -16.89 7.36 1.16
CA ALA A 70 -18.30 7.03 1.32
C ALA A 70 -18.80 6.10 0.21
N SER A 71 -18.46 6.38 -1.06
CA SER A 71 -18.83 5.54 -2.21
C SER A 71 -18.32 4.11 -2.07
N ARG A 72 -17.03 3.94 -1.70
CA ARG A 72 -16.45 2.60 -1.48
C ARG A 72 -17.14 1.83 -0.35
N LYS A 73 -17.53 2.53 0.72
CA LYS A 73 -18.28 1.91 1.83
C LYS A 73 -19.69 1.51 1.41
N SER A 74 -20.35 2.24 0.50
CA SER A 74 -21.65 1.83 -0.03
C SER A 74 -21.54 0.68 -1.01
N GLU A 75 -20.54 0.66 -1.89
CA GLU A 75 -20.30 -0.45 -2.83
C GLU A 75 -20.15 -1.79 -2.10
N ASN A 76 -19.35 -1.83 -1.02
CA ASN A 76 -19.19 -3.03 -0.19
C ASN A 76 -20.46 -3.50 0.54
N LYS A 77 -21.50 -2.65 0.63
CA LYS A 77 -22.81 -3.02 1.21
C LYS A 77 -23.82 -3.48 0.17
N THR A 78 -23.55 -3.24 -1.11
CA THR A 78 -24.54 -3.46 -2.19
C THR A 78 -24.28 -4.77 -2.94
N GLY A 79 -23.13 -5.41 -2.72
CA GLY A 79 -22.85 -6.75 -3.24
C GLY A 79 -23.32 -7.84 -2.27
N PRO A 80 -23.75 -9.01 -2.77
CA PRO A 80 -23.98 -10.17 -1.92
C PRO A 80 -22.69 -10.53 -1.17
N THR A 81 -22.83 -10.86 0.10
CA THR A 81 -21.73 -11.33 0.95
C THR A 81 -21.12 -12.60 0.37
N LEU A 82 -19.88 -12.93 0.75
CA LEU A 82 -19.21 -14.13 0.25
C LEU A 82 -20.02 -15.40 0.58
N GLU A 83 -20.68 -15.39 1.72
CA GLU A 83 -21.59 -16.43 2.20
C GLU A 83 -22.87 -16.52 1.35
N GLU A 84 -23.47 -15.38 0.99
CA GLU A 84 -24.63 -15.34 0.09
C GLU A 84 -24.27 -15.78 -1.33
N LEU A 85 -23.09 -15.39 -1.83
CA LEU A 85 -22.56 -15.87 -3.10
C LEU A 85 -22.32 -17.37 -3.08
N ALA A 86 -21.75 -17.89 -2.00
CA ALA A 86 -21.54 -19.33 -1.82
C ALA A 86 -22.89 -20.08 -1.78
N ALA A 87 -23.90 -19.54 -1.09
CA ALA A 87 -25.24 -20.12 -1.02
C ALA A 87 -25.96 -20.11 -2.38
N MET A 88 -25.84 -19.02 -3.15
CA MET A 88 -26.39 -18.93 -4.51
C MET A 88 -25.72 -19.91 -5.47
N LEU A 89 -24.42 -20.15 -5.31
CA LEU A 89 -23.65 -21.07 -6.15
C LEU A 89 -23.82 -22.54 -5.73
N SER A 90 -24.09 -22.80 -4.45
CA SER A 90 -24.29 -24.14 -3.90
C SER A 90 -25.68 -24.72 -4.16
N GLY A 91 -26.48 -24.07 -5.02
CA GLY A 91 -27.81 -24.48 -5.49
C GLY A 91 -28.28 -25.86 -5.04
N ASP A 92 -29.11 -25.87 -4.00
CA ASP A 92 -30.14 -26.86 -3.68
C ASP A 92 -29.89 -28.30 -4.20
N LEU A 93 -29.12 -29.10 -3.45
CA LEU A 93 -29.02 -30.56 -3.62
C LEU A 93 -30.16 -31.34 -2.97
N ASN A 94 -31.24 -30.70 -2.53
CA ASN A 94 -32.36 -31.39 -1.87
C ASN A 94 -33.71 -31.12 -2.56
N ASN A 95 -33.88 -31.64 -3.78
CA ASN A 95 -35.21 -32.05 -4.22
C ASN A 95 -35.54 -33.42 -3.62
N GLY A 96 -35.90 -33.42 -2.34
CA GLY A 96 -36.62 -34.52 -1.73
C GLY A 96 -38.12 -34.35 -1.99
N ASN A 97 -38.72 -35.19 -2.83
CA ASN A 97 -40.11 -35.61 -2.63
C ASN A 97 -40.45 -36.92 -3.36
N ASN A 98 -40.56 -37.98 -2.57
CA ASN A 98 -41.69 -38.91 -2.48
C ASN A 98 -42.43 -39.30 -3.78
N GLY A 99 -42.23 -40.57 -4.17
CA GLY A 99 -43.13 -41.40 -4.98
C GLY A 99 -43.02 -42.84 -4.52
#